data_AF-A0A966FB80-F1
#
_entry.id   AF-A0A966FB80-F1
#
_cell.length_a   1.000
_cell.length_b   1.000
_cell.length_c   1.000
_cell.angle_alpha   90.00
_cell.angle_beta   90.00
_cell.angle_gamma   90.00
#
_symmetry.space_group_name_H-M   'P 1'
#
loop_
_entity.id
_entity.type
_entity.pdbx_description
1 polymer ?
#
loop_
_entity_poly.entity_id
_entity_poly.type
_entity_poly.pdbx_seq_one_letter_code
_entity_poly.pdbx_strand_id
1 'polypeptide(L)'
;MFDAFSEYLQSQGRAPATIKGYRADLAAFSRWFEQSGGEALEPQSEAFVGAVTPSDIREYKQFLMTNKKASPATVNRHLAAIRAWIAWARANGLMDYNPANGIKDVEQQKLAP
;
A
#
# COMPACT_ATOMS: atom_id res chain seq x y z
N MET A 1 -0.96 13.53 4.05
CA MET A 1 -1.29 12.16 4.55
C MET A 1 -0.10 11.19 4.43
N PHE A 2 0.79 11.33 3.44
CA PHE A 2 1.97 10.45 3.31
C PHE A 2 3.24 11.26 3.06
N ASP A 3 3.39 12.36 3.77
CA ASP A 3 4.33 13.42 3.39
C ASP A 3 5.78 13.02 3.70
N ALA A 4 6.06 12.48 4.88
CA ALA A 4 7.37 11.90 5.22
C ALA A 4 7.78 10.73 4.29
N PHE A 5 6.83 9.88 3.89
CA PHE A 5 7.07 8.84 2.90
C PHE A 5 7.36 9.43 1.50
N SER A 6 6.67 10.52 1.13
CA SER A 6 6.87 11.20 -0.15
C SER A 6 8.25 11.85 -0.23
N GLU A 7 8.68 12.51 0.85
CA GLU A 7 10.01 13.08 1.02
C GLU A 7 11.08 11.99 0.94
N TYR A 8 10.85 10.85 1.60
CA TYR A 8 11.73 9.69 1.47
C TYR A 8 11.83 9.23 0.01
N LEU A 9 10.72 9.00 -0.69
CA LEU A 9 10.78 8.59 -2.10
C LEU A 9 11.47 9.63 -2.99
N GLN A 10 11.29 10.91 -2.70
CA GLN A 10 11.98 12.00 -3.39
C GLN A 10 13.49 11.95 -3.14
N SER A 11 13.92 11.72 -1.90
CA SER A 11 15.35 11.53 -1.55
C SER A 11 15.96 10.29 -2.24
N GLN A 12 15.15 9.28 -2.54
CA GLN A 12 15.53 8.09 -3.31
C GLN A 12 15.49 8.31 -4.84
N GLY A 13 15.28 9.54 -5.30
CA GLY A 13 15.26 9.89 -6.72
C GLY A 13 14.05 9.36 -7.49
N ARG A 14 12.94 9.04 -6.81
CA ARG A 14 11.72 8.59 -7.49
C ARG A 14 11.07 9.74 -8.26
N ALA A 15 10.57 9.43 -9.45
CA ALA A 15 9.90 10.41 -10.28
C ALA A 15 8.63 10.97 -9.58
N PRO A 16 8.32 12.27 -9.73
CA PRO A 16 7.13 12.88 -9.12
C PRO A 16 5.82 12.16 -9.48
N ALA A 17 5.72 11.62 -10.70
CA ALA A 17 4.58 10.84 -11.15
C ALA A 17 4.41 9.54 -10.34
N THR A 18 5.51 8.85 -10.03
CA THR A 18 5.51 7.63 -9.19
C THR A 18 5.09 7.97 -7.76
N ILE A 19 5.64 9.05 -7.19
CA ILE A 19 5.28 9.51 -5.83
C ILE A 19 3.79 9.83 -5.76
N LYS A 20 3.26 10.59 -6.74
CA LYS A 20 1.83 10.90 -6.82
C LYS A 20 0.98 9.63 -6.94
N GLY A 21 1.40 8.67 -7.76
CA GLY A 21 0.74 7.38 -7.91
C GLY A 21 0.67 6.62 -6.59
N TYR A 22 1.80 6.51 -5.88
CA TYR A 22 1.85 5.82 -4.59
C TYR A 22 0.99 6.52 -3.53
N ARG A 23 1.02 7.86 -3.45
CA ARG A 23 0.15 8.61 -2.51
C ARG A 23 -1.33 8.34 -2.77
N ALA A 24 -1.74 8.30 -4.03
CA ALA A 24 -3.13 8.03 -4.40
C ALA A 24 -3.54 6.60 -4.02
N ASP A 25 -2.67 5.63 -4.27
CA ASP A 25 -2.95 4.22 -3.99
C ASP A 25 -3.02 3.95 -2.48
N LEU A 26 -2.13 4.57 -1.71
CA LEU A 26 -2.12 4.48 -0.24
C LEU A 26 -3.31 5.20 0.38
N ALA A 27 -3.73 6.34 -0.17
CA ALA A 27 -4.94 7.01 0.28
C ALA A 27 -6.20 6.16 0.01
N ALA A 28 -6.24 5.45 -1.11
CA ALA A 28 -7.33 4.52 -1.41
C ALA A 28 -7.33 3.32 -0.45
N PHE A 29 -6.15 2.80 -0.10
CA PHE A 29 -6.01 1.74 0.90
C PHE A 29 -6.46 2.21 2.28
N SER A 30 -6.00 3.37 2.73
CA SER A 30 -6.38 3.98 4.00
C SER A 30 -7.90 4.13 4.17
N ARG A 31 -8.58 4.65 3.14
CA ARG A 31 -10.03 4.79 3.15
C ARG A 31 -10.76 3.46 3.21
N TRP A 32 -10.25 2.46 2.49
CA TRP A 32 -10.82 1.12 2.54
C TRP A 32 -10.62 0.48 3.92
N PHE A 33 -9.44 0.64 4.50
CA PHE A 33 -9.09 0.03 5.79
C PHE A 33 -9.96 0.57 6.94
N GLU A 34 -10.21 1.89 6.94
CA GLU A 34 -11.15 2.52 7.87
C GLU A 34 -12.58 1.97 7.69
N GLN A 35 -13.00 1.73 6.44
CA GLN A 35 -14.32 1.17 6.14
C GLN A 35 -14.45 -0.32 6.46
N SER A 36 -13.35 -1.07 6.46
CA SER A 36 -13.34 -2.50 6.81
C SER A 36 -13.28 -2.75 8.32
N GLY A 37 -13.34 -1.70 9.14
CA GLY A 37 -13.30 -1.79 10.60
C GLY A 37 -11.91 -1.66 11.21
N GLY A 38 -10.90 -1.30 10.41
CA GLY A 38 -9.59 -0.88 10.90
C GLY A 38 -9.63 0.56 11.43
N GLU A 39 -8.64 0.91 12.26
CA GLU A 39 -8.50 2.29 12.71
C GLU A 39 -8.08 3.22 11.58
N ALA A 40 -8.49 4.49 11.65
CA ALA A 40 -8.09 5.50 10.70
C ALA A 40 -6.55 5.57 10.64
N LEU A 41 -6.03 5.41 9.42
CA LEU A 41 -4.61 5.43 9.12
C LEU A 41 -4.07 6.88 9.25
N GLU A 42 -3.89 7.38 10.48
CA GLU A 42 -3.44 8.75 10.69
C GLU A 42 -1.93 8.90 10.43
N PRO A 43 -1.51 9.91 9.64
CA PRO A 43 -0.12 10.06 9.18
C PRO A 43 0.94 10.28 10.26
N GLN A 44 0.51 10.60 11.47
CA GLN A 44 1.37 11.08 12.55
C GLN A 44 1.22 10.28 13.84
N SER A 45 0.37 9.25 13.88
CA SER A 45 0.29 8.39 15.06
C SER A 45 1.32 7.27 14.94
N GLU A 46 2.14 7.06 15.97
CA GLU A 46 3.01 5.88 16.05
C GLU A 46 2.20 4.56 16.05
N ALA A 47 0.89 4.64 16.33
CA ALA A 47 -0.05 3.52 16.24
C ALA A 47 -0.30 3.04 14.79
N PHE A 48 -0.06 3.89 13.79
CA PHE A 48 -0.40 3.69 12.38
C PHE A 48 0.23 2.46 11.73
N VAL A 49 1.42 2.09 12.17
CA VAL A 49 2.23 1.08 11.50
C VAL A 49 2.14 -0.27 12.24
N GLY A 50 1.55 -0.34 13.44
CA GLY A 50 1.29 -1.62 14.12
C GLY A 50 0.00 -2.33 13.71
N ALA A 51 -0.98 -1.60 13.15
CA ALA A 51 -2.35 -2.10 12.95
C ALA A 51 -2.54 -2.92 11.66
N VAL A 52 -1.70 -2.72 10.64
CA VAL A 52 -1.86 -3.41 9.35
C VAL A 52 -1.31 -4.83 9.44
N THR A 53 -2.17 -5.82 9.22
CA THR A 53 -1.83 -7.25 9.23
C THR A 53 -1.73 -7.82 7.81
N PRO A 54 -1.13 -9.01 7.64
CA PRO A 54 -1.15 -9.70 6.34
C PRO A 54 -2.58 -10.01 5.86
N SER A 55 -3.54 -10.18 6.77
CA SER A 55 -4.94 -10.44 6.43
C SER A 55 -5.57 -9.21 5.78
N ASP A 56 -5.34 -8.02 6.32
CA ASP A 56 -5.88 -6.76 5.77
C ASP A 56 -5.41 -6.53 4.34
N ILE A 57 -4.15 -6.82 4.05
CA ILE A 57 -3.61 -6.65 2.69
C ILE A 57 -4.22 -7.69 1.73
N ARG A 58 -4.48 -8.93 2.19
CA ARG A 58 -5.18 -9.95 1.39
C ARG A 58 -6.64 -9.57 1.14
N GLU A 59 -7.33 -9.06 2.15
CA GLU A 59 -8.70 -8.58 2.04
C GLU A 59 -8.79 -7.37 1.11
N TYR A 60 -7.84 -6.44 1.19
CA TYR A 60 -7.79 -5.33 0.25
C TYR A 60 -7.54 -5.78 -1.19
N LYS A 61 -6.60 -6.72 -1.38
CA LYS A 61 -6.37 -7.35 -2.69
C LYS A 61 -7.67 -7.94 -3.23
N GLN A 62 -8.39 -8.69 -2.40
CA GLN A 62 -9.66 -9.30 -2.77
C GLN A 62 -10.70 -8.22 -3.12
N PHE A 63 -10.84 -7.19 -2.28
CA PHE A 63 -11.75 -6.06 -2.52
C PHE A 63 -11.46 -5.35 -3.85
N LEU A 64 -10.19 -5.10 -4.18
CA LEU A 64 -9.82 -4.51 -5.46
C LEU A 64 -10.24 -5.40 -6.64
N MET A 65 -10.10 -6.72 -6.51
CA MET A 65 -10.45 -7.67 -7.56
C MET A 65 -11.97 -7.89 -7.69
N THR A 66 -12.70 -8.04 -6.59
CA THR A 66 -14.13 -8.40 -6.63
C THR A 66 -15.05 -7.21 -6.62
N ASN A 67 -14.78 -6.22 -5.77
CA ASN A 67 -15.68 -5.09 -5.56
C ASN A 67 -15.35 -3.95 -6.53
N LYS A 68 -14.05 -3.63 -6.70
CA LYS A 68 -13.62 -2.60 -7.64
C LYS A 68 -13.41 -3.12 -9.06
N LYS A 69 -13.36 -4.45 -9.26
CA LYS A 69 -13.07 -5.08 -10.56
C LYS A 69 -11.83 -4.49 -11.24
N ALA A 70 -10.83 -4.16 -10.42
CA ALA A 70 -9.60 -3.55 -10.89
C ALA A 70 -8.79 -4.56 -11.71
N SER A 71 -8.09 -4.07 -12.74
CA SER A 71 -7.20 -4.92 -13.53
C SER A 71 -6.04 -5.45 -12.67
N PRO A 72 -5.44 -6.61 -13.01
CA PRO A 72 -4.27 -7.12 -12.30
C PRO A 72 -3.12 -6.11 -12.21
N ALA A 73 -2.92 -5.28 -13.24
CA ALA A 73 -1.93 -4.20 -13.23
C ALA A 73 -2.23 -3.15 -12.16
N THR A 74 -3.49 -2.73 -12.04
CA THR A 74 -3.91 -1.80 -10.99
C THR A 74 -3.73 -2.43 -9.61
N VAL A 75 -4.17 -3.67 -9.40
CA VAL A 75 -4.01 -4.37 -8.11
C VAL A 75 -2.54 -4.43 -7.70
N ASN A 76 -1.66 -4.85 -8.61
CA ASN A 76 -0.22 -4.94 -8.32
C ASN A 76 0.42 -3.57 -8.05
N ARG A 77 -0.08 -2.50 -8.69
CA ARG A 77 0.37 -1.13 -8.40
C ARG A 77 0.02 -0.71 -6.97
N HIS A 78 -1.19 -1.00 -6.51
CA HIS A 78 -1.58 -0.78 -5.11
C HIS A 78 -0.73 -1.60 -4.14
N LEU A 79 -0.52 -2.90 -4.41
CA LEU A 79 0.32 -3.77 -3.57
C LEU A 79 1.77 -3.26 -3.51
N ALA A 80 2.31 -2.76 -4.62
CA ALA A 80 3.66 -2.18 -4.66
C ALA A 80 3.76 -0.92 -3.80
N ALA A 81 2.76 -0.04 -3.85
CA ALA A 81 2.71 1.16 -3.01
C ALA A 81 2.67 0.80 -1.52
N ILE A 82 1.82 -0.16 -1.14
CA ILE A 82 1.70 -0.66 0.24
C ILE A 82 3.03 -1.26 0.73
N ARG A 83 3.67 -2.12 -0.07
CA ARG A 83 4.98 -2.71 0.26
C ARG A 83 6.06 -1.65 0.46
N ALA A 84 6.12 -0.66 -0.43
CA ALA A 84 7.12 0.40 -0.36
C ALA A 84 6.92 1.28 0.89
N TRP A 85 5.67 1.57 1.23
CA TRP A 85 5.34 2.33 2.43
C TRP A 85 5.68 1.57 3.71
N ILE A 86 5.33 0.29 3.82
CA ILE A 86 5.68 -0.57 4.96
C ILE A 86 7.21 -0.70 5.10
N ALA A 87 7.93 -0.87 3.98
CA ALA A 87 9.38 -0.97 4.00
C ALA A 87 10.04 0.32 4.51
N TRP A 88 9.53 1.48 4.09
CA TRP A 88 9.94 2.78 4.62
C TRP A 88 9.64 2.88 6.12
N ALA A 89 8.46 2.49 6.56
CA ALA A 89 8.05 2.58 7.95
C ALA A 89 8.94 1.71 8.86
N ARG A 90 9.25 0.49 8.43
CA ARG A 90 10.24 -0.39 9.09
C ARG A 90 11.63 0.24 9.16
N ALA A 91 12.10 0.84 8.06
CA ALA A 91 13.41 1.49 8.03
C ALA A 91 13.52 2.69 8.98
N ASN A 92 12.39 3.30 9.36
CA ASN A 92 12.32 4.40 10.31
C ASN A 92 11.96 3.94 11.74
N GLY A 93 11.96 2.63 12.02
CA GLY A 93 11.67 2.10 13.36
C GLY A 93 10.19 2.17 13.78
N LEU A 94 9.29 2.46 12.84
CA LEU A 94 7.84 2.51 13.11
C LEU A 94 7.19 1.10 13.11
N MET A 95 7.90 0.09 12.63
CA MET A 95 7.41 -1.30 12.53
C MET A 95 8.55 -2.28 12.78
N ASP A 96 8.27 -3.33 13.55
CA ASP A 96 9.25 -4.41 13.77
C ASP A 96 9.22 -5.47 12.65
N TYR A 97 8.09 -5.63 11.96
CA TYR A 97 7.88 -6.69 10.97
C TYR A 97 7.10 -6.21 9.74
N ASN A 98 7.40 -6.73 8.54
CA ASN A 98 6.69 -6.37 7.31
C ASN A 98 5.52 -7.34 7.01
N PRO A 99 4.24 -6.96 7.25
CA PRO A 99 3.08 -7.81 7.00
C PRO A 99 2.80 -8.08 5.52
N ALA A 100 3.37 -7.29 4.61
CA ALA A 100 3.22 -7.47 3.16
C ALA A 100 4.16 -8.55 2.58
N ASN A 101 5.13 -9.03 3.37
CA ASN A 101 6.02 -10.10 2.95
C ASN A 101 5.23 -11.39 2.70
N GLY A 102 5.38 -11.97 1.50
CA GLY A 102 4.76 -13.24 1.11
C GLY A 102 3.37 -13.13 0.46
N ILE A 103 2.80 -11.93 0.34
CA ILE A 103 1.56 -11.74 -0.42
C ILE A 103 1.89 -11.79 -1.90
N LYS A 104 1.34 -12.76 -2.64
CA LYS A 104 1.60 -12.93 -4.07
C LYS A 104 0.90 -11.86 -4.91
N ASP A 105 1.55 -11.42 -5.97
CA ASP A 105 0.96 -10.56 -6.99
C ASP A 105 -0.19 -11.28 -7.71
N VAL A 106 -1.05 -10.52 -8.40
CA VAL A 106 -2.05 -11.08 -9.32
C VAL A 106 -1.35 -11.35 -10.65
N GLU A 107 -1.49 -12.57 -11.17
CA GLU A 107 -0.99 -12.90 -12.50
C GLU A 107 -1.67 -12.01 -13.54
N GLN A 108 -0.86 -11.31 -14.32
CA GLN A 108 -1.32 -10.64 -15.52
C GLN A 108 -1.40 -11.70 -16.61
N GLN A 109 -2.60 -11.98 -17.12
CA GLN A 109 -2.70 -12.67 -18.41
C GLN A 109 -1.98 -11.79 -19.44
N LYS A 110 -0.84 -12.29 -19.94
CA LYS A 110 -0.23 -11.75 -21.14
C LYS A 110 -1.26 -11.95 -22.25
N LEU A 111 -1.97 -10.90 -22.63
CA LEU A 111 -2.64 -10.87 -23.92
C LEU A 111 -1.53 -11.11 -24.96
N ALA A 112 -1.56 -12.28 -25.58
CA ALA A 112 -0.69 -12.59 -26.70
C ALA A 112 -0.97 -11.58 -27.83
N PRO A 113 0.07 -11.14 -28.57
CA PRO A 113 -0.08 -10.24 -29.71
C PRO A 113 -0.91 -10.84 -30.84
#